data_AF-A0A9W8ZCN9-F1
#
_entry.id   AF-A0A9W8ZCN9-F1
#
_cell.length_a   1.000
_cell.length_b   1.000
_cell.length_c   1.000
_cell.angle_alpha   90.00
_cell.angle_beta   90.00
_cell.angle_gamma   90.00
#
_symmetry.space_group_name_H-M   'P 1'
#
loop_
_entity.id
_entity.type
_entity.pdbx_description
1 polymer ?
#
loop_
_entity_poly.entity_id
_entity_poly.type
_entity_poly.pdbx_seq_one_letter_code
_entity_poly.pdbx_strand_id
1 'polypeptide(L)'
;MYPLRTLLALLFLFCTVVWGDAATPNNSIISTCRSGTLYFAAHPADILLYQNPGLFHDLYVYKCVTRVILTSGDRGNKGNFSRSLKHGFEAAYSWMSELATDDQPSSITAVQISDNNVTVSKPQGRENTQIIYLRLPGGEPVGSGYASNKGDSLRKLFTGETKTLTTTDGNSTYMLECLKSTIETILREIEATEIRVLDYKTRILEVGDERGDHVDPVVSAQLDVDVMKQVNSTAKLQGYVIHIRLRFNLFEY
;
A
#
# COMPACT_ATOMS: atom_id res chain seq x y z
N MET A 1 14.95 -40.02 -38.98
CA MET A 1 13.68 -39.57 -38.38
C MET A 1 13.91 -39.33 -36.90
N TYR A 2 14.18 -38.09 -36.50
CA TYR A 2 14.31 -37.68 -35.10
C TYR A 2 13.00 -37.01 -34.66
N PRO A 3 12.40 -37.33 -33.51
CA PRO A 3 11.22 -36.61 -33.05
C PRO A 3 11.64 -35.28 -32.41
N LEU A 4 11.01 -34.22 -32.90
CA LEU A 4 11.13 -32.85 -32.47
C LEU A 4 10.55 -32.70 -31.06
N ARG A 5 11.40 -32.45 -30.06
CA ARG A 5 10.96 -32.04 -28.72
C ARG A 5 10.60 -30.55 -28.77
N THR A 6 9.32 -30.25 -28.62
CA THR A 6 8.80 -28.91 -28.37
C THR A 6 9.32 -28.41 -27.02
N LEU A 7 10.18 -27.40 -27.04
CA LEU A 7 10.66 -26.70 -25.86
C LEU A 7 9.64 -25.60 -25.51
N LEU A 8 8.93 -25.75 -24.39
CA LEU A 8 8.10 -24.68 -23.82
C LEU A 8 9.06 -23.65 -23.20
N ALA A 9 9.13 -22.45 -23.76
CA ALA A 9 9.90 -21.35 -23.17
C ALA A 9 9.15 -20.80 -21.94
N LEU A 10 9.63 -21.13 -20.74
CA LEU A 10 9.25 -20.45 -19.50
C LEU A 10 9.90 -19.07 -19.50
N LEU A 11 9.10 -18.03 -19.77
CA LEU A 11 9.49 -16.64 -19.59
C LEU A 11 9.51 -16.34 -18.09
N PHE A 12 10.66 -16.54 -17.46
CA PHE A 12 10.90 -16.05 -16.10
C PHE A 12 11.21 -14.55 -16.18
N LEU A 13 10.26 -13.72 -15.75
CA LEU A 13 10.51 -12.31 -15.48
C LEU A 13 11.31 -12.25 -14.17
N PHE A 14 12.63 -12.32 -14.27
CA PHE A 14 13.52 -12.10 -13.12
C PHE A 14 13.56 -10.60 -12.82
N CYS A 15 13.31 -10.22 -11.58
CA CYS A 15 13.70 -8.92 -11.05
C CYS A 15 15.23 -8.96 -10.93
N THR A 16 15.92 -8.61 -12.01
CA THR A 16 17.39 -8.54 -12.00
C THR A 16 17.79 -7.31 -11.21
N VAL A 17 18.39 -7.52 -10.04
CA VAL A 17 19.08 -6.45 -9.31
C VAL A 17 20.37 -6.15 -10.07
N VAL A 18 20.31 -5.22 -11.02
CA VAL A 18 21.50 -4.70 -11.69
C VAL A 18 22.19 -3.76 -10.72
N TRP A 19 23.31 -4.20 -10.13
CA TRP A 19 24.26 -3.30 -9.48
C TRP A 19 25.05 -2.58 -10.56
N GLY A 20 24.47 -1.49 -11.07
CA GLY A 20 25.15 -0.55 -11.95
C GLY A 20 25.30 0.77 -11.23
N ASP A 21 26.55 1.21 -11.00
CA ASP A 21 26.87 2.59 -10.66
C ASP A 21 26.60 3.49 -11.87
N ALA A 22 25.32 3.69 -12.18
CA ALA A 22 24.86 4.75 -13.04
C ALA A 22 24.26 5.81 -12.13
N ALA A 23 24.90 6.97 -12.04
CA ALA A 23 24.31 8.15 -11.42
C ALA A 23 23.04 8.52 -12.22
N THR A 24 21.90 7.99 -11.79
CA THR A 24 20.58 8.39 -12.28
C THR A 24 20.34 9.83 -11.83
N PRO A 25 19.84 10.73 -12.70
CA PRO A 25 19.43 12.04 -12.25
C PRO A 25 18.36 11.86 -11.16
N ASN A 26 18.65 12.39 -9.97
CA ASN A 26 17.83 12.36 -8.75
C ASN A 26 16.54 13.19 -8.91
N ASN A 27 15.73 12.93 -9.92
CA ASN A 27 14.35 13.40 -9.97
C ASN A 27 13.48 12.36 -9.25
N SER A 28 13.58 12.27 -7.93
CA SER A 28 12.60 11.49 -7.16
C SER A 28 11.25 12.20 -7.26
N ILE A 29 10.40 11.67 -8.15
CA ILE A 29 9.06 12.20 -8.47
C ILE A 29 8.10 12.07 -7.28
N ILE A 30 8.50 11.26 -6.28
CA ILE A 30 7.81 11.00 -5.02
C ILE A 30 8.21 12.00 -3.93
N SER A 31 9.30 12.75 -4.06
CA SER A 31 9.91 13.44 -2.90
C SER A 31 9.66 14.96 -2.81
N THR A 32 8.52 15.48 -3.25
CA THR A 32 8.16 16.87 -2.84
C THR A 32 8.00 16.97 -1.32
N CYS A 33 7.88 15.83 -0.64
CA CYS A 33 7.77 15.72 0.78
C CYS A 33 8.64 14.59 1.35
N ARG A 34 9.86 14.95 1.78
CA ARG A 34 10.82 14.09 2.49
C ARG A 34 10.72 14.35 3.99
N SER A 35 11.03 13.34 4.81
CA SER A 35 10.84 13.36 6.27
C SER A 35 9.36 13.36 6.68
N GLY A 36 9.06 13.70 7.93
CA GLY A 36 7.72 13.75 8.48
C GLY A 36 7.12 12.37 8.77
N THR A 37 5.86 12.18 8.38
CA THR A 37 5.08 10.98 8.68
C THR A 37 4.65 10.26 7.41
N LEU A 38 4.92 8.95 7.36
CA LEU A 38 4.46 8.04 6.32
C LEU A 38 3.36 7.14 6.88
N TYR A 39 2.17 7.21 6.29
CA TYR A 39 1.01 6.41 6.65
C TYR A 39 0.81 5.29 5.64
N PHE A 40 0.67 4.05 6.11
CA PHE A 40 0.26 2.91 5.29
C PHE A 40 -1.14 2.44 5.68
N ALA A 41 -1.89 2.02 4.67
CA ALA A 41 -3.17 1.35 4.82
C ALA A 41 -3.46 0.41 3.66
N ALA A 42 -4.30 -0.59 3.93
CA ALA A 42 -4.79 -1.49 2.89
C ALA A 42 -5.81 -0.79 1.98
N HIS A 43 -6.83 -0.15 2.57
CA HIS A 43 -7.90 0.53 1.85
C HIS A 43 -7.89 2.04 2.11
N PRO A 44 -8.42 2.87 1.19
CA PRO A 44 -8.55 4.30 1.43
C PRO A 44 -9.26 4.65 2.75
N ALA A 45 -10.34 3.96 3.10
CA ALA A 45 -11.12 4.30 4.28
C ALA A 45 -10.36 4.09 5.62
N ASP A 46 -9.37 3.19 5.67
CA ASP A 46 -8.77 2.76 6.93
C ASP A 46 -8.03 3.91 7.65
N ILE A 47 -7.32 4.74 6.89
CA ILE A 47 -6.58 5.87 7.46
C ILE A 47 -7.55 6.85 8.14
N LEU A 48 -8.69 7.13 7.48
CA LEU A 48 -9.69 8.06 8.00
C LEU A 48 -10.32 7.54 9.31
N LEU A 49 -10.59 6.24 9.38
CA LEU A 49 -11.25 5.61 10.52
C LEU A 49 -10.31 5.36 11.71
N TYR A 50 -9.08 4.91 11.45
CA TYR A 50 -8.22 4.35 12.50
C TYR A 50 -7.01 5.22 12.83
N GLN A 51 -6.51 6.03 11.90
CA GLN A 51 -5.27 6.80 12.09
C GLN A 51 -5.52 8.28 12.44
N ASN A 52 -6.79 8.70 12.49
CA ASN A 52 -7.21 9.95 13.12
C ASN A 52 -7.30 9.81 14.66
N PRO A 53 -7.10 10.91 15.44
CA PRO A 53 -6.84 12.28 15.00
C PRO A 53 -5.36 12.57 14.67
N GLY A 54 -4.49 11.57 14.72
CA GLY A 54 -3.05 11.77 14.50
C GLY A 54 -2.71 12.27 13.11
N LEU A 55 -3.42 11.79 12.09
CA LEU A 55 -3.35 12.32 10.72
C LEU A 55 -3.77 13.78 10.65
N PHE A 56 -4.96 14.11 11.16
CA PHE A 56 -5.47 15.48 11.18
C PHE A 56 -4.48 16.44 11.84
N HIS A 57 -3.89 16.03 12.97
CA HIS A 57 -2.87 16.82 13.65
C HIS A 57 -1.62 17.06 12.77
N ASP A 58 -1.09 16.01 12.12
CA ASP A 58 0.09 16.16 11.26
C ASP A 58 -0.18 17.09 10.06
N LEU A 59 -1.36 17.04 9.47
CA LEU A 59 -1.78 17.96 8.40
C LEU A 59 -1.93 19.39 8.91
N TYR A 60 -2.56 19.56 10.07
CA TYR A 60 -2.81 20.86 10.70
C TYR A 60 -1.52 21.62 11.04
N VAL A 61 -0.52 20.91 11.59
CA VAL A 61 0.80 21.51 11.90
C VAL A 61 1.75 21.55 10.69
N TYR A 62 1.21 21.31 9.48
CA TYR A 62 1.93 21.38 8.22
C TYR A 62 3.16 20.44 8.14
N LYS A 63 3.09 19.27 8.79
CA LYS A 63 4.13 18.24 8.62
C LYS A 63 4.15 17.76 7.18
N CYS A 64 5.28 17.18 6.84
CA CYS A 64 5.39 16.39 5.63
C CYS A 64 4.60 15.07 5.79
N VAL A 65 3.57 14.85 4.96
CA VAL A 65 2.67 13.69 5.06
C VAL A 65 2.57 12.93 3.74
N THR A 66 3.11 11.71 3.72
CA THR A 66 2.89 10.75 2.63
C THR A 66 1.95 9.65 3.09
N ARG A 67 1.00 9.28 2.23
CA ARG A 67 0.10 8.13 2.47
C ARG A 67 0.31 7.11 1.37
N VAL A 68 0.38 5.84 1.71
CA VAL A 68 0.50 4.72 0.77
C VAL A 68 -0.70 3.82 0.97
N ILE A 69 -1.50 3.68 -0.09
CA ILE A 69 -2.69 2.82 -0.12
C ILE A 69 -2.37 1.62 -1.01
N LEU A 70 -2.33 0.43 -0.41
CA LEU A 70 -1.91 -0.77 -1.11
C LEU A 70 -2.97 -1.26 -2.09
N THR A 71 -4.23 -1.32 -1.67
CA THR A 71 -5.32 -1.86 -2.49
C THR A 71 -6.24 -0.76 -3.03
N SER A 72 -6.95 -1.04 -4.12
CA SER A 72 -7.95 -0.12 -4.67
C SER A 72 -9.28 -0.13 -3.89
N GLY A 73 -9.42 -1.01 -2.90
CA GLY A 73 -10.67 -1.21 -2.16
C GLY A 73 -11.85 -1.58 -3.06
N ASP A 74 -11.61 -2.26 -4.18
CA ASP A 74 -12.62 -2.56 -5.21
C ASP A 74 -13.78 -3.41 -4.72
N ARG A 75 -13.57 -4.24 -3.68
CA ARG A 75 -14.57 -5.19 -3.17
C ARG A 75 -15.15 -6.10 -4.27
N GLY A 76 -14.33 -6.42 -5.27
CA GLY A 76 -14.73 -7.18 -6.45
C GLY A 76 -15.55 -6.41 -7.49
N ASN A 77 -15.82 -5.13 -7.25
CA ASN A 77 -16.56 -4.28 -8.18
C ASN A 77 -15.65 -3.77 -9.29
N LYS A 78 -16.18 -3.73 -10.51
CA LYS A 78 -15.51 -3.13 -11.67
C LYS A 78 -16.01 -1.72 -11.92
N GLY A 79 -15.30 -0.98 -12.78
CA GLY A 79 -15.71 0.36 -13.21
C GLY A 79 -15.37 1.43 -12.17
N ASN A 80 -16.34 2.29 -11.84
CA ASN A 80 -16.08 3.53 -11.10
C ASN A 80 -15.97 3.38 -9.58
N PHE A 81 -16.25 2.21 -9.00
CA PHE A 81 -16.33 2.04 -7.54
C PHE A 81 -15.05 2.47 -6.81
N SER A 82 -13.90 1.90 -7.15
CA SER A 82 -12.61 2.30 -6.56
C SER A 82 -12.24 3.75 -6.86
N ARG A 83 -12.68 4.28 -8.01
CA ARG A 83 -12.47 5.70 -8.35
C ARG A 83 -13.27 6.61 -7.42
N SER A 84 -14.51 6.26 -7.10
CA SER A 84 -15.33 7.01 -6.13
C SER A 84 -14.76 6.95 -4.72
N LEU A 85 -14.25 5.80 -4.28
CA LEU A 85 -13.54 5.68 -3.00
C LEU A 85 -12.28 6.55 -2.95
N LYS A 86 -11.47 6.51 -4.01
CA LYS A 86 -10.31 7.40 -4.17
C LYS A 86 -10.73 8.87 -4.07
N HIS A 87 -11.76 9.28 -4.79
CA HIS A 87 -12.22 10.68 -4.78
C HIS A 87 -12.72 11.12 -3.40
N GLY A 88 -13.53 10.31 -2.73
CA GLY A 88 -14.02 10.61 -1.38
C GLY A 88 -12.89 10.68 -0.35
N PHE A 89 -11.89 9.80 -0.49
CA PHE A 89 -10.66 9.87 0.29
C PHE A 89 -9.95 11.20 0.05
N GLU A 90 -9.59 11.53 -1.19
CA GLU A 90 -8.90 12.78 -1.55
C GLU A 90 -9.64 14.03 -1.07
N ALA A 91 -10.96 14.09 -1.23
CA ALA A 91 -11.81 15.17 -0.73
C ALA A 91 -11.69 15.35 0.80
N ALA A 92 -11.76 14.25 1.57
CA ALA A 92 -11.60 14.31 3.02
C ALA A 92 -10.22 14.84 3.43
N TYR A 93 -9.14 14.49 2.70
CA TYR A 93 -7.81 15.05 2.98
C TYR A 93 -7.69 16.51 2.61
N SER A 94 -8.24 16.92 1.47
CA SER A 94 -8.25 18.32 1.06
C SER A 94 -8.92 19.17 2.14
N TRP A 95 -10.06 18.69 2.67
CA TRP A 95 -10.75 19.34 3.78
C TRP A 95 -9.89 19.39 5.06
N MET A 96 -9.32 18.26 5.49
CA MET A 96 -8.47 18.21 6.69
C MET A 96 -7.19 19.04 6.56
N SER A 97 -6.73 19.28 5.34
CA SER A 97 -5.56 20.09 5.05
C SER A 97 -5.91 21.56 4.85
N GLU A 98 -7.11 22.02 5.19
CA GLU A 98 -7.57 23.41 4.98
C GLU A 98 -7.33 23.91 3.54
N LEU A 99 -7.45 23.03 2.55
CA LEU A 99 -7.56 23.44 1.15
C LEU A 99 -9.01 23.84 0.90
N ALA A 100 -9.24 25.00 0.28
CA ALA A 100 -10.57 25.52 0.03
C ALA A 100 -11.37 24.57 -0.89
N THR A 101 -12.28 23.79 -0.29
CA THR A 101 -13.36 22.97 -0.90
C THR A 101 -12.97 21.93 -1.97
N ASP A 102 -13.90 21.00 -2.23
CA ASP A 102 -13.78 19.71 -2.96
C ASP A 102 -13.18 19.71 -4.39
N ASP A 103 -12.81 20.87 -4.94
CA ASP A 103 -12.48 21.02 -6.37
C ASP A 103 -11.05 21.45 -6.67
N GLN A 104 -10.15 21.51 -5.68
CA GLN A 104 -8.73 21.71 -6.01
C GLN A 104 -8.20 20.44 -6.68
N PRO A 105 -7.85 20.50 -7.99
CA PRO A 105 -7.48 19.31 -8.72
C PRO A 105 -6.18 18.75 -8.14
N SER A 106 -6.15 17.43 -7.91
CA SER A 106 -4.88 16.77 -7.63
C SER A 106 -4.13 16.54 -8.93
N SER A 107 -2.83 16.84 -8.95
CA SER A 107 -1.95 16.34 -10.00
C SER A 107 -1.78 14.84 -9.82
N ILE A 108 -2.19 14.08 -10.82
CA ILE A 108 -2.07 12.62 -10.84
C ILE A 108 -0.96 12.25 -11.81
N THR A 109 0.08 11.63 -11.31
CA THR A 109 1.22 11.16 -12.11
C THR A 109 1.42 9.66 -11.96
N ALA A 110 1.76 9.00 -13.06
CA ALA A 110 2.32 7.65 -13.02
C ALA A 110 3.83 7.78 -12.80
N VAL A 111 4.34 7.11 -11.78
CA VAL A 111 5.74 7.10 -11.38
C VAL A 111 6.23 5.66 -11.43
N GLN A 112 7.38 5.43 -12.04
CA GLN A 112 8.04 4.13 -11.99
C GLN A 112 8.77 4.01 -10.65
N ILE A 113 8.41 2.99 -9.88
CA ILE A 113 9.07 2.61 -8.62
C ILE A 113 9.54 1.17 -8.77
N SER A 114 10.86 0.98 -8.78
CA SER A 114 11.46 -0.29 -9.20
C SER A 114 10.97 -0.63 -10.62
N ASP A 115 10.40 -1.81 -10.85
CA ASP A 115 9.85 -2.24 -12.14
C ASP A 115 8.34 -1.97 -12.30
N ASN A 116 7.72 -1.22 -11.38
CA ASN A 116 6.27 -1.06 -11.30
C ASN A 116 5.78 0.37 -11.52
N ASN A 117 4.69 0.51 -12.28
CA ASN A 117 3.95 1.76 -12.35
C ASN A 117 3.12 1.95 -11.07
N VAL A 118 3.38 3.05 -10.38
CA VAL A 118 2.67 3.48 -9.19
C VAL A 118 2.05 4.85 -9.43
N THR A 119 0.91 5.11 -8.81
CA THR A 119 0.21 6.39 -8.98
C THR A 119 0.46 7.30 -7.82
N VAL A 120 0.96 8.49 -8.09
CA VAL A 120 1.09 9.55 -7.08
C VAL A 120 0.03 10.61 -7.35
N SER A 121 -0.69 10.98 -6.30
CA SER A 121 -1.67 12.05 -6.27
C SER A 121 -1.16 13.15 -5.35
N LYS A 122 -1.01 14.36 -5.88
CA LYS A 122 -0.55 15.53 -5.14
C LYS A 122 -1.65 16.60 -5.17
N PRO A 123 -2.25 16.95 -4.03
CA PRO A 123 -3.27 17.99 -3.99
C PRO A 123 -2.63 19.35 -4.30
N GLN A 124 -3.21 20.09 -5.25
CA GLN A 124 -2.73 21.42 -5.60
C GLN A 124 -2.82 22.35 -4.38
N GLY A 125 -1.75 23.12 -4.14
CA GLY A 125 -1.69 24.05 -3.01
C GLY A 125 -1.25 23.44 -1.68
N ARG A 126 -0.95 22.14 -1.60
CA ARG A 126 -0.33 21.49 -0.44
C ARG A 126 0.80 20.54 -0.87
N GLU A 127 1.91 21.14 -1.28
CA GLU A 127 3.12 20.42 -1.74
C GLU A 127 3.76 19.54 -0.66
N ASN A 128 3.48 19.82 0.63
CA ASN A 128 3.91 19.03 1.79
C ASN A 128 3.11 17.74 1.99
N THR A 129 2.21 17.39 1.07
CA THR A 129 1.41 16.17 1.19
C THR A 129 1.27 15.45 -0.14
N GLN A 130 1.26 14.12 -0.09
CA GLN A 130 0.94 13.29 -1.27
C GLN A 130 0.32 11.93 -0.90
N ILE A 131 -0.29 11.29 -1.89
CA ILE A 131 -0.87 9.94 -1.76
C ILE A 131 -0.31 9.05 -2.86
N ILE A 132 0.16 7.87 -2.49
CA ILE A 132 0.70 6.84 -3.37
C ILE A 132 -0.31 5.69 -3.39
N TYR A 133 -0.79 5.33 -4.58
CA TYR A 133 -1.73 4.21 -4.78
C TYR A 133 -1.04 3.09 -5.56
N LEU A 134 -0.94 1.90 -4.94
CA LEU A 134 -0.44 0.70 -5.61
C LEU A 134 -1.55 -0.02 -6.40
N ARG A 135 -2.82 0.20 -6.03
CA ARG A 135 -4.02 -0.33 -6.73
C ARG A 135 -4.08 -1.86 -6.83
N LEU A 136 -3.53 -2.56 -5.83
CA LEU A 136 -3.72 -4.01 -5.71
C LEU A 136 -5.21 -4.35 -5.53
N PRO A 137 -5.69 -5.52 -5.96
CA PRO A 137 -7.05 -5.96 -5.68
C PRO A 137 -7.24 -6.19 -4.19
N GLY A 138 -8.37 -5.75 -3.66
CA GLY A 138 -8.79 -6.04 -2.29
C GLY A 138 -9.24 -7.49 -2.12
N GLY A 139 -9.22 -7.97 -0.88
CA GLY A 139 -9.79 -9.25 -0.48
C GLY A 139 -11.21 -9.12 0.08
N GLU A 140 -11.92 -10.25 0.16
CA GLU A 140 -13.02 -10.40 1.12
C GLU A 140 -12.46 -10.35 2.56
N PRO A 141 -13.30 -10.30 3.61
CA PRO A 141 -12.81 -10.16 4.99
C PRO A 141 -11.72 -11.15 5.41
N VAL A 142 -11.79 -12.41 4.97
CA VAL A 142 -10.78 -13.45 5.23
C VAL A 142 -9.65 -13.52 4.18
N GLY A 143 -9.64 -12.60 3.22
CA GLY A 143 -8.62 -12.50 2.17
C GLY A 143 -8.68 -13.60 1.11
N SER A 144 -9.85 -14.20 0.89
CA SER A 144 -10.11 -15.18 -0.18
C SER A 144 -9.95 -14.59 -1.59
N GLY A 145 -10.01 -13.26 -1.72
CA GLY A 145 -10.04 -12.55 -3.00
C GLY A 145 -11.42 -12.60 -3.66
N TYR A 146 -11.67 -11.71 -4.61
CA TYR A 146 -12.94 -11.68 -5.35
C TYR A 146 -12.83 -12.42 -6.69
N ALA A 147 -13.95 -12.97 -7.16
CA ALA A 147 -14.03 -13.66 -8.47
C ALA A 147 -13.59 -12.76 -9.64
N SER A 148 -13.87 -11.45 -9.57
CA SER A 148 -13.42 -10.45 -10.55
C SER A 148 -11.90 -10.42 -10.72
N ASN A 149 -11.17 -10.76 -9.67
CA ASN A 149 -9.72 -10.78 -9.56
C ASN A 149 -9.20 -12.23 -9.52
N LYS A 150 -9.96 -13.19 -10.04
CA LYS A 150 -9.63 -14.63 -10.08
C LYS A 150 -9.37 -15.26 -8.71
N GLY A 151 -9.90 -14.64 -7.65
CA GLY A 151 -9.63 -15.05 -6.27
C GLY A 151 -8.22 -14.72 -5.79
N ASP A 152 -7.43 -13.93 -6.52
CA ASP A 152 -6.16 -13.41 -6.02
C ASP A 152 -6.41 -12.28 -5.00
N SER A 153 -5.53 -12.16 -4.01
CA SER A 153 -5.61 -11.18 -2.93
C SER A 153 -4.24 -10.85 -2.35
N LEU A 154 -4.14 -9.73 -1.65
CA LEU A 154 -2.92 -9.36 -0.92
C LEU A 154 -2.52 -10.42 0.12
N ARG A 155 -3.49 -10.97 0.87
CA ARG A 155 -3.24 -12.09 1.81
C ARG A 155 -2.59 -13.28 1.09
N LYS A 156 -3.14 -13.72 -0.03
CA LYS A 156 -2.62 -14.89 -0.77
C LYS A 156 -1.23 -14.64 -1.34
N LEU A 157 -0.94 -13.42 -1.78
CA LEU A 157 0.42 -13.07 -2.23
C LEU A 157 1.40 -13.13 -1.06
N PHE A 158 1.00 -12.58 0.09
CA PHE A 158 1.82 -12.53 1.30
C PHE A 158 2.08 -13.92 1.90
N THR A 159 1.08 -14.81 1.91
CA THR A 159 1.20 -16.19 2.43
C THR A 159 1.78 -17.17 1.40
N GLY A 160 2.00 -16.74 0.15
CA GLY A 160 2.51 -17.58 -0.93
C GLY A 160 1.48 -18.51 -1.58
N GLU A 161 0.19 -18.37 -1.25
CA GLU A 161 -0.91 -19.09 -1.90
C GLU A 161 -1.10 -18.69 -3.37
N THR A 162 -0.78 -17.44 -3.73
CA THR A 162 -0.64 -17.00 -5.12
C THR A 162 0.75 -16.42 -5.37
N LYS A 163 1.28 -16.61 -6.57
CA LYS A 163 2.65 -16.17 -6.94
C LYS A 163 2.71 -14.71 -7.38
N THR A 164 1.60 -14.20 -7.91
CA THR A 164 1.54 -12.88 -8.55
C THR A 164 0.22 -12.21 -8.26
N LEU A 165 0.23 -10.89 -8.21
CA LEU A 165 -0.96 -10.07 -8.01
C LEU A 165 -0.97 -8.91 -8.99
N THR A 166 -1.92 -8.92 -9.93
CA THR A 166 -2.06 -7.86 -10.94
C THR A 166 -2.97 -6.75 -10.41
N THR A 167 -2.58 -5.49 -10.62
CA THR A 167 -3.36 -4.32 -10.20
C THR A 167 -4.72 -4.26 -10.89
N THR A 168 -5.70 -3.60 -10.26
CA THR A 168 -7.08 -3.55 -10.80
C THR A 168 -7.22 -2.79 -12.11
N ASP A 169 -6.21 -2.02 -12.51
CA ASP A 169 -6.12 -1.36 -13.82
C ASP A 169 -5.28 -2.13 -14.84
N GLY A 170 -4.68 -3.26 -14.45
CA GLY A 170 -3.87 -4.13 -15.31
C GLY A 170 -2.46 -3.61 -15.63
N ASN A 171 -2.04 -2.47 -15.06
CA ASN A 171 -0.80 -1.80 -15.44
C ASN A 171 0.46 -2.38 -14.78
N SER A 172 0.33 -3.07 -13.64
CA SER A 172 1.45 -3.64 -12.89
C SER A 172 1.08 -5.03 -12.36
N THR A 173 2.07 -5.92 -12.27
CA THR A 173 1.90 -7.26 -11.68
C THR A 173 3.04 -7.54 -10.71
N TYR A 174 2.68 -7.82 -9.46
CA TYR A 174 3.63 -7.94 -8.37
C TYR A 174 3.82 -9.40 -7.98
N MET A 175 5.08 -9.84 -7.91
CA MET A 175 5.48 -10.89 -6.97
C MET A 175 5.69 -10.28 -5.58
N LEU A 176 5.67 -11.09 -4.52
CA LEU A 176 5.87 -10.60 -3.14
C LEU A 176 7.17 -9.80 -2.99
N GLU A 177 8.27 -10.31 -3.52
CA GLU A 177 9.57 -9.63 -3.44
C GLU A 177 9.60 -8.32 -4.23
N CYS A 178 8.89 -8.25 -5.37
CA CYS A 178 8.75 -7.00 -6.12
C CYS A 178 7.92 -5.96 -5.33
N LEU A 179 6.87 -6.41 -4.64
CA LEU A 179 6.07 -5.53 -3.78
C LEU A 179 6.88 -5.00 -2.59
N LYS A 180 7.67 -5.87 -1.93
CA LYS A 180 8.61 -5.46 -0.88
C LYS A 180 9.63 -4.45 -1.39
N SER A 181 10.20 -4.69 -2.58
CA SER A 181 11.15 -3.76 -3.22
C SER A 181 10.52 -2.40 -3.47
N THR A 182 9.28 -2.35 -3.99
CA THR A 182 8.54 -1.10 -4.16
C THR A 182 8.32 -0.36 -2.84
N ILE A 183 7.94 -1.06 -1.76
CA ILE A 183 7.80 -0.46 -0.42
C ILE A 183 9.15 0.02 0.11
N GLU A 184 10.23 -0.76 -0.06
CA GLU A 184 11.58 -0.38 0.32
C GLU A 184 12.02 0.91 -0.40
N THR A 185 11.79 1.02 -1.71
CA THR A 185 12.08 2.26 -2.45
C THR A 185 11.27 3.43 -1.89
N ILE A 186 9.98 3.25 -1.58
CA ILE A 186 9.18 4.31 -0.94
C ILE A 186 9.78 4.71 0.43
N LEU A 187 10.15 3.77 1.28
CA LEU A 187 10.76 4.05 2.58
C LEU A 187 12.07 4.86 2.43
N ARG A 188 12.91 4.47 1.47
CA ARG A 188 14.21 5.12 1.19
C ARG A 188 14.08 6.49 0.55
N GLU A 189 13.06 6.72 -0.29
CA GLU A 189 12.85 8.02 -0.92
C GLU A 189 12.17 9.02 0.01
N ILE A 190 11.20 8.57 0.81
CA ILE A 190 10.48 9.44 1.75
C ILE A 190 11.34 9.76 2.98
N GLU A 191 12.10 8.78 3.49
CA GLU A 191 12.90 8.91 4.71
C GLU A 191 12.09 9.48 5.91
N ALA A 192 10.87 8.96 6.10
CA ALA A 192 10.00 9.42 7.16
C ALA A 192 10.63 9.21 8.54
N THR A 193 10.40 10.15 9.46
CA THR A 193 10.81 10.03 10.87
C THR A 193 9.79 9.25 11.70
N GLU A 194 8.54 9.21 11.25
CA GLU A 194 7.44 8.45 11.83
C GLU A 194 6.80 7.58 10.74
N ILE A 195 6.58 6.30 11.03
CA ILE A 195 5.82 5.40 10.16
C ILE A 195 4.60 4.90 10.93
N ARG A 196 3.43 5.04 10.31
CA ARG A 196 2.13 4.68 10.87
C ARG A 196 1.50 3.59 10.04
N VAL A 197 1.25 2.44 10.66
CA VAL A 197 0.65 1.26 10.05
C VAL A 197 -0.59 0.86 10.83
N LEU A 198 -1.44 -0.02 10.30
CA LEU A 198 -2.56 -0.58 11.05
C LEU A 198 -2.10 -1.72 11.97
N ASP A 199 -2.88 -2.77 12.13
CA ASP A 199 -2.59 -3.83 13.08
C ASP A 199 -1.57 -4.84 12.54
N TYR A 200 -0.29 -4.62 12.85
CA TYR A 200 0.80 -5.52 12.47
C TYR A 200 1.05 -6.66 13.49
N LYS A 201 0.32 -6.70 14.61
CA LYS A 201 0.54 -7.68 15.69
C LYS A 201 -0.49 -8.80 15.69
N THR A 202 -1.68 -8.55 15.20
CA THR A 202 -2.71 -9.59 15.10
C THR A 202 -2.28 -10.69 14.14
N ARG A 203 -2.49 -11.94 14.55
CA ARG A 203 -2.22 -13.11 13.72
C ARG A 203 -3.16 -13.13 12.50
N ILE A 204 -2.60 -13.38 11.31
CA ILE A 204 -3.41 -13.68 10.12
C ILE A 204 -4.15 -14.98 10.38
N LEU A 205 -5.48 -14.91 10.48
CA LEU A 205 -6.30 -16.09 10.71
C LEU A 205 -6.46 -16.91 9.41
N GLU A 206 -6.75 -18.19 9.59
CA GLU A 206 -7.04 -19.10 8.48
C GLU A 206 -8.41 -18.80 7.87
N VAL A 207 -8.57 -19.17 6.59
CA VAL A 207 -9.85 -19.04 5.89
C VAL A 207 -10.90 -19.89 6.61
N GLY A 208 -12.00 -19.26 7.05
CA GLY A 208 -13.07 -19.91 7.83
C GLY A 208 -13.09 -19.55 9.31
N ASP A 209 -12.10 -18.80 9.82
CA ASP A 209 -12.14 -18.25 11.17
C ASP A 209 -12.89 -16.90 11.21
N GLU A 210 -14.19 -16.94 11.50
CA GLU A 210 -15.08 -15.77 11.55
C GLU A 210 -14.80 -14.81 12.72
N ARG A 211 -13.81 -15.10 13.57
CA ARG A 211 -13.41 -14.22 14.68
C ARG A 211 -12.55 -13.05 14.22
N GLY A 212 -12.02 -13.11 12.99
CA GLY A 212 -11.22 -12.06 12.38
C GLY A 212 -12.04 -10.88 11.89
N ASP A 213 -11.47 -9.68 12.01
CA ASP A 213 -11.87 -8.54 11.16
C ASP A 213 -11.20 -8.68 9.78
N HIS A 214 -11.43 -7.71 8.90
CA HIS A 214 -10.84 -7.68 7.57
C HIS A 214 -9.32 -7.86 7.60
N VAL A 215 -8.81 -8.85 6.85
CA VAL A 215 -7.41 -9.27 6.92
C VAL A 215 -6.45 -8.39 6.13
N ASP A 216 -6.91 -7.70 5.08
CA ASP A 216 -6.04 -6.83 4.27
C ASP A 216 -5.30 -5.77 5.11
N PRO A 217 -5.94 -5.02 6.04
CA PRO A 217 -5.23 -4.12 6.96
C PRO A 217 -4.11 -4.79 7.77
N VAL A 218 -4.31 -6.04 8.22
CA VAL A 218 -3.31 -6.80 8.99
C VAL A 218 -2.14 -7.20 8.10
N VAL A 219 -2.43 -7.77 6.93
CA VAL A 219 -1.41 -8.21 5.97
C VAL A 219 -0.60 -7.03 5.46
N SER A 220 -1.27 -5.91 5.15
CA SER A 220 -0.61 -4.66 4.80
C SER A 220 0.37 -4.25 5.89
N ALA A 221 -0.10 -4.11 7.13
CA ALA A 221 0.74 -3.64 8.22
C ALA A 221 1.91 -4.58 8.53
N GLN A 222 1.72 -5.91 8.44
CA GLN A 222 2.80 -6.88 8.60
C GLN A 222 3.83 -6.79 7.47
N LEU A 223 3.38 -6.69 6.22
CA LEU A 223 4.24 -6.48 5.06
C LEU A 223 5.09 -5.22 5.21
N ASP A 224 4.47 -4.10 5.58
CA ASP A 224 5.17 -2.82 5.76
C ASP A 224 6.24 -2.94 6.88
N VAL A 225 5.89 -3.56 8.01
CA VAL A 225 6.81 -3.76 9.15
C VAL A 225 7.93 -4.74 8.82
N ASP A 226 7.68 -5.76 8.02
CA ASP A 226 8.72 -6.69 7.56
C ASP A 226 9.73 -5.99 6.66
N VAL A 227 9.27 -5.13 5.75
CA VAL A 227 10.16 -4.30 4.92
C VAL A 227 10.94 -3.29 5.78
N MET A 228 10.30 -2.65 6.77
CA MET A 228 10.99 -1.77 7.70
C MET A 228 12.15 -2.47 8.44
N LYS A 229 11.94 -3.72 8.89
CA LYS A 229 13.01 -4.52 9.52
C LYS A 229 14.10 -4.87 8.52
N GLN A 230 13.72 -5.29 7.30
CA GLN A 230 14.66 -5.64 6.24
C GLN A 230 15.62 -4.49 5.91
N VAL A 231 15.12 -3.25 5.90
CA VAL A 231 15.94 -2.06 5.60
C VAL A 231 16.58 -1.43 6.83
N ASN A 232 16.42 -2.03 8.02
CA ASN A 232 16.86 -1.46 9.31
C ASN A 232 16.37 -0.02 9.53
N SER A 233 15.10 0.25 9.23
CA SER A 233 14.52 1.58 9.39
C SER A 233 14.61 2.06 10.85
N THR A 234 15.06 3.30 11.04
CA THR A 234 15.14 3.97 12.36
C THR A 234 13.90 4.82 12.67
N ALA A 235 12.94 4.88 11.74
CA ALA A 235 11.72 5.64 11.92
C ALA A 235 10.91 5.11 13.10
N LYS A 236 10.25 6.01 13.84
CA LYS A 236 9.37 5.63 14.94
C LYS A 236 8.13 4.94 14.37
N LEU A 237 7.94 3.66 14.69
CA LEU A 237 6.77 2.88 14.31
C LEU A 237 5.60 3.12 15.28
N GLN A 238 4.42 3.41 14.75
CA GLN A 238 3.17 3.41 15.49
C GLN A 238 2.11 2.56 14.76
N GLY A 239 1.54 1.58 15.48
CA GLY A 239 0.46 0.72 14.98
C GLY A 239 -0.89 1.13 15.55
N TYR A 240 -1.94 0.90 14.79
CA TYR A 240 -3.33 1.15 15.20
C TYR A 240 -4.12 -0.16 15.19
N VAL A 241 -4.72 -0.51 16.33
CA VAL A 241 -5.53 -1.72 16.47
C VAL A 241 -6.82 -1.54 15.69
N ILE A 242 -7.13 -2.51 14.84
CA ILE A 242 -8.40 -2.55 14.09
C ILE A 242 -9.34 -3.66 14.61
N HIS A 243 -8.82 -4.68 15.28
CA HIS A 243 -9.63 -5.79 15.78
C HIS A 243 -10.25 -5.49 17.15
N ILE A 244 -11.58 -5.35 17.17
CA ILE A 244 -12.36 -5.20 18.41
C ILE A 244 -12.76 -6.57 19.02
N ARG A 245 -12.69 -7.67 18.25
CA ARG A 245 -13.24 -8.99 18.66
C ARG A 245 -12.26 -10.00 19.21
N LEU A 246 -10.95 -9.77 19.13
CA LEU A 246 -10.00 -10.63 19.84
C LEU A 246 -10.00 -10.20 21.30
N ARG A 247 -10.50 -11.08 22.19
CA ARG A 247 -10.39 -10.86 23.64
C ARG A 247 -8.93 -10.62 23.97
N PHE A 248 -8.64 -9.37 24.30
CA PHE A 248 -7.43 -8.98 24.96
C PHE A 248 -7.36 -9.73 26.31
N ASN A 249 -6.66 -10.86 26.36
CA ASN A 249 -6.09 -11.32 27.63
C ASN A 249 -4.92 -10.37 27.94
N LEU A 250 -5.26 -9.15 28.38
CA LEU A 250 -4.34 -8.11 28.83
C LEU A 250 -3.81 -8.42 30.23
N PHE A 251 -3.45 -9.67 30.54
CA PHE A 251 -2.76 -10.03 31.78
C PHE A 251 -2.03 -11.37 31.61
N GLU A 252 -0.90 -11.38 30.91
CA GLU A 252 0.20 -12.27 31.27
C GLU A 252 1.48 -11.44 31.24
N TYR A 253 2.09 -11.33 32.42
CA TYR A 253 3.31 -10.57 32.73
C TYR A 253 4.56 -11.27 32.20
#